data_AF-A0A6I7LR49-F1
#
_entry.id   AF-A0A6I7LR49-F1
#
_cell.length_a   1.000
_cell.length_b   1.000
_cell.length_c   1.000
_cell.angle_alpha   90.00
_cell.angle_beta   90.00
_cell.angle_gamma   90.00
#
_symmetry.space_group_name_H-M   'P 1'
#
loop_
_entity.id
_entity.type
_entity.pdbx_description
1 polymer ?
#
loop_
_entity_poly.entity_id
_entity_poly.type
_entity_poly.pdbx_seq_one_letter_code
_entity_poly.pdbx_strand_id
1 'polypeptide(L)'
;MPSRISYQSWVDDPDPKSDFPLKTDETENIESPRTRRVKKWVNRALDKLTPLEREVVVQHYLNGRSLYDISLDLEREPLQIVNVRRRAVLKLKKNLAIFVRREFVLKEMIIPKCILCNSPRRAEIDTLIRAKRKEETWRRIIGKLKSEYGIKITTPQVLIGHQKYHMED
;
A
#
# COMPACT_ATOMS: atom_id res chain seq x y z
N MET A 1 30.93 6.20 30.67
CA MET A 1 30.88 4.81 30.18
C MET A 1 29.42 4.45 29.96
N PRO A 2 28.96 4.22 28.71
CA PRO A 2 27.56 3.88 28.48
C PRO A 2 27.33 2.38 28.68
N SER A 3 26.38 2.09 29.56
CA SER A 3 25.95 0.77 30.01
C SER A 3 25.42 -0.09 28.86
N ARG A 4 25.96 -1.31 28.72
CA ARG A 4 25.44 -2.35 27.83
C ARG A 4 24.06 -2.80 28.30
N ILE A 5 23.04 -2.55 27.50
CA ILE A 5 21.73 -3.18 27.66
C ILE A 5 21.83 -4.60 27.10
N SER A 6 21.79 -5.59 27.99
CA SER A 6 21.72 -7.01 27.67
C SER A 6 20.27 -7.38 27.37
N TYR A 7 19.95 -7.73 26.12
CA TYR A 7 18.67 -8.33 25.78
C TYR A 7 18.66 -9.79 26.29
N GLN A 8 17.83 -10.07 27.30
CA GLN A 8 17.52 -11.43 27.72
C GLN A 8 16.69 -12.12 26.64
N SER A 9 17.24 -13.23 26.16
CA SER A 9 16.65 -14.26 25.31
C SER A 9 15.31 -14.76 25.89
N TRP A 10 14.21 -14.55 25.17
CA TRP A 10 12.91 -15.21 25.37
C TRP A 10 12.71 -16.26 24.28
N VAL A 11 13.66 -17.19 24.17
CA VAL A 11 13.44 -18.44 23.46
C VAL A 11 13.37 -19.49 24.56
N ASP A 12 12.14 -19.81 24.98
CA ASP A 12 11.91 -20.99 25.80
C ASP A 12 12.40 -22.20 25.02
N ASP A 13 13.37 -22.91 25.60
CA ASP A 13 13.86 -24.19 25.08
C ASP A 13 12.67 -25.15 24.92
N PRO A 14 12.42 -25.73 23.73
CA PRO A 14 11.41 -26.76 23.60
C PRO A 14 11.86 -28.01 24.39
N ASP A 15 11.09 -28.32 25.43
CA ASP A 15 11.26 -29.51 26.27
C ASP A 15 11.30 -30.78 25.39
N PRO A 16 12.41 -31.54 25.39
CA PRO A 16 12.60 -32.69 24.49
C PRO A 16 11.77 -33.94 24.87
N LYS A 17 10.78 -33.82 25.76
CA LYS A 17 9.96 -34.96 26.25
C LYS A 17 8.45 -34.74 26.19
N SER A 18 8.00 -33.90 25.27
CA SER A 18 6.58 -33.77 24.94
C SER A 18 6.12 -34.93 24.04
N ASP A 19 5.76 -36.07 24.63
CA ASP A 19 5.05 -37.20 24.01
C ASP A 19 3.58 -36.84 23.64
N PHE A 20 3.37 -35.67 23.05
CA PHE A 20 2.07 -35.36 22.45
C PHE A 20 2.03 -35.97 21.04
N PRO A 21 1.15 -36.95 20.79
CA PRO A 21 0.95 -37.40 19.42
C PRO A 21 0.45 -36.20 18.61
N LEU A 22 1.29 -35.75 17.67
CA LEU A 22 0.89 -34.87 16.59
C LEU A 22 -0.21 -35.61 15.82
N LYS A 23 -1.46 -35.35 16.18
CA LYS A 23 -2.59 -35.62 15.30
C LYS A 23 -2.35 -34.75 14.07
N THR A 24 -1.77 -35.34 13.03
CA THR A 24 -1.92 -34.87 11.67
C THR A 24 -3.38 -35.08 11.31
N ASP A 25 -4.24 -34.20 11.81
CA ASP A 25 -5.56 -34.03 11.24
C ASP A 25 -5.32 -33.52 9.81
N GLU A 26 -5.41 -34.46 8.87
CA GLU A 26 -5.74 -34.20 7.47
C GLU A 26 -7.16 -33.61 7.43
N THR A 27 -7.34 -32.44 8.06
CA THR A 27 -8.49 -31.59 7.78
C THR A 27 -8.34 -31.15 6.34
N GLU A 28 -9.07 -31.83 5.46
CA GLU A 28 -9.46 -31.33 4.16
C GLU A 28 -9.77 -29.83 4.32
N ASN A 29 -8.88 -29.00 3.80
CA ASN A 29 -8.90 -27.56 3.99
C ASN A 29 -10.03 -27.00 3.12
N ILE A 30 -11.29 -27.20 3.56
CA ILE A 30 -12.47 -26.67 2.89
C ILE A 30 -12.40 -25.16 3.09
N GLU A 31 -11.71 -24.49 2.17
CA GLU A 31 -11.61 -23.04 2.16
C GLU A 31 -13.02 -22.45 2.23
N SER A 32 -13.27 -21.67 3.28
CA SER A 32 -14.55 -21.01 3.45
C SER A 32 -14.90 -20.19 2.19
N PRO A 33 -16.19 -20.08 1.82
CA PRO A 33 -16.62 -19.25 0.69
C PRO A 33 -16.09 -17.80 0.78
N ARG A 34 -15.97 -17.29 2.02
CA ARG A 34 -15.38 -15.98 2.30
C ARG A 34 -13.90 -15.92 1.92
N THR A 35 -13.10 -16.91 2.32
CA THR A 35 -11.67 -17.02 2.00
C THR A 35 -11.45 -17.05 0.48
N ARG A 36 -12.26 -17.85 -0.25
CA ARG A 36 -12.19 -17.91 -1.72
C ARG A 36 -12.46 -16.56 -2.38
N ARG A 37 -13.48 -15.81 -1.88
CA ARG A 37 -13.78 -14.46 -2.38
C ARG A 37 -12.62 -13.50 -2.14
N VAL A 38 -12.06 -13.48 -0.93
CA VAL A 38 -10.91 -12.64 -0.58
C VAL A 38 -9.72 -12.96 -1.49
N LYS A 39 -9.35 -14.24 -1.63
CA LYS A 39 -8.25 -14.68 -2.50
C LYS A 39 -8.45 -14.23 -3.94
N LYS A 40 -9.66 -14.38 -4.50
CA LYS A 40 -9.98 -13.94 -5.85
C LYS A 40 -9.76 -12.44 -6.05
N TRP A 41 -10.17 -11.62 -5.10
CA TRP A 41 -9.97 -10.16 -5.15
C TRP A 41 -8.51 -9.76 -4.99
N VAL A 42 -7.79 -10.40 -4.07
CA VAL A 42 -6.35 -10.17 -3.88
C VAL A 42 -5.58 -10.53 -5.16
N ASN A 43 -5.85 -11.69 -5.75
CA ASN A 43 -5.20 -12.11 -7.00
C ASN A 43 -5.47 -11.11 -8.13
N ARG A 44 -6.73 -10.67 -8.30
CA ARG A 44 -7.08 -9.64 -9.28
C ARG A 44 -6.36 -8.31 -9.03
N ALA A 45 -6.11 -7.93 -7.78
CA ALA A 45 -5.36 -6.73 -7.45
C ALA A 45 -3.85 -6.89 -7.72
N LEU A 46 -3.28 -8.07 -7.46
CA LEU A 46 -1.91 -8.43 -7.82
C LEU A 46 -1.71 -8.47 -9.35
N ASP A 47 -2.77 -8.77 -10.11
CA ASP A 47 -2.80 -8.68 -11.58
C ASP A 47 -2.65 -7.28 -12.15
N LYS A 48 -2.82 -6.24 -11.33
CA LYS A 48 -2.60 -4.84 -11.73
C LYS A 48 -1.19 -4.33 -11.41
N LEU A 49 -0.36 -5.13 -10.75
CA LEU A 49 1.02 -4.78 -10.44
C LEU A 49 1.94 -5.15 -11.61
N THR A 50 3.05 -4.44 -11.74
CA THR A 50 4.13 -4.89 -12.64
C THR A 50 4.76 -6.18 -12.10
N PRO A 51 5.46 -6.98 -12.94
CA PRO A 51 6.11 -8.21 -12.47
C PRO A 51 7.01 -8.00 -11.25
N LEU A 52 7.83 -6.94 -11.28
CA LEU A 52 8.70 -6.56 -10.17
C LEU A 52 7.92 -6.16 -8.91
N GLU A 53 6.84 -5.37 -9.05
CA GLU A 53 6.01 -4.97 -7.91
C GLU A 53 5.31 -6.17 -7.28
N ARG A 54 4.82 -7.11 -8.11
CA ARG A 54 4.18 -8.35 -7.66
C ARG A 54 5.17 -9.21 -6.89
N GLU A 55 6.35 -9.46 -7.46
CA GLU A 55 7.38 -10.30 -6.84
C GLU A 55 7.76 -9.78 -5.46
N VAL A 56 8.06 -8.48 -5.36
CA VAL A 56 8.41 -7.84 -4.08
C VAL A 56 7.28 -7.98 -3.05
N VAL A 57 6.01 -7.82 -3.46
CA VAL A 57 4.87 -7.98 -2.55
C VAL A 57 4.72 -9.43 -2.09
N VAL A 58 4.80 -10.39 -3.01
CA VAL A 58 4.66 -11.83 -2.72
C VAL A 58 5.75 -12.29 -1.76
N GLN A 59 7.02 -12.01 -2.09
CA GLN A 59 8.15 -12.42 -1.25
C GLN A 59 8.08 -11.80 0.14
N HIS A 60 7.70 -10.52 0.24
CA HIS A 60 7.67 -9.84 1.53
C HIS A 60 6.47 -10.23 2.40
N TYR A 61 5.25 -10.23 1.84
CA TYR A 61 4.03 -10.39 2.63
C TYR A 61 3.52 -11.84 2.69
N LEU A 62 3.81 -12.67 1.68
CA LEU A 62 3.39 -14.07 1.66
C LEU A 62 4.50 -15.00 2.13
N ASN A 63 5.76 -14.73 1.75
CA ASN A 63 6.90 -15.56 2.13
C ASN A 63 7.70 -15.01 3.33
N GLY A 64 7.30 -13.86 3.88
CA GLY A 64 7.91 -13.27 5.08
C GLY A 64 9.35 -12.79 4.90
N ARG A 65 9.85 -12.66 3.67
CA ARG A 65 11.25 -12.28 3.42
C ARG A 65 11.51 -10.80 3.73
N SER A 66 12.73 -10.51 4.17
CA SER A 66 13.15 -9.13 4.38
C SER A 66 13.35 -8.42 3.03
N LEU A 67 13.19 -7.09 3.01
CA LEU A 67 13.47 -6.32 1.79
C LEU A 67 14.94 -6.32 1.39
N TYR A 68 15.83 -6.56 2.35
CA TYR A 68 17.24 -6.70 2.10
C TYR A 68 17.52 -8.00 1.34
N ASP A 69 16.98 -9.14 1.78
CA ASP A 69 17.15 -10.42 1.08
C ASP A 69 16.56 -10.37 -0.33
N ILE A 70 15.38 -9.77 -0.47
CA ILE A 70 14.76 -9.56 -1.78
C ILE A 70 15.64 -8.68 -2.68
N SER A 71 16.35 -7.70 -2.11
CA SER A 71 17.26 -6.83 -2.87
C SER A 71 18.50 -7.56 -3.37
N LEU A 72 19.03 -8.50 -2.57
CA LEU A 72 20.14 -9.35 -2.97
C LEU A 72 19.74 -10.27 -4.12
N ASP A 73 18.62 -10.99 -3.99
CA ASP A 73 18.15 -11.93 -5.02
C ASP A 73 17.80 -11.26 -6.34
N LEU A 74 17.27 -10.04 -6.29
CA LEU A 74 16.89 -9.30 -7.49
C LEU A 74 18.04 -8.44 -8.05
N GLU A 75 19.22 -8.49 -7.42
CA GLU A 75 20.40 -7.68 -7.75
C GLU A 75 20.07 -6.18 -7.87
N ARG A 76 19.31 -5.65 -6.90
CA ARG A 76 18.90 -4.24 -6.86
C ARG A 76 19.31 -3.57 -5.57
N GLU A 77 19.44 -2.25 -5.66
CA GLU A 77 19.75 -1.41 -4.51
C GLU A 77 18.57 -1.42 -3.50
N PRO A 78 18.82 -1.57 -2.18
CA PRO A 78 17.75 -1.74 -1.18
C PRO A 78 16.71 -0.62 -1.19
N LEU A 79 17.11 0.64 -1.41
CA LEU A 79 16.18 1.76 -1.47
C LEU A 79 15.20 1.64 -2.65
N GLN A 80 15.64 1.06 -3.78
CA GLN A 80 14.76 0.78 -4.92
C GLN A 80 13.69 -0.23 -4.55
N ILE A 81 14.03 -1.31 -3.85
CA ILE A 81 13.06 -2.33 -3.39
C ILE A 81 12.05 -1.71 -2.42
N VAL A 82 12.50 -0.87 -1.49
CA VAL A 82 11.62 -0.11 -0.59
C VAL A 82 10.63 0.75 -1.39
N ASN A 83 11.11 1.45 -2.42
CA ASN A 83 10.28 2.30 -3.28
C ASN A 83 9.31 1.49 -4.15
N VAL A 84 9.73 0.33 -4.67
CA VAL A 84 8.87 -0.62 -5.38
C VAL A 84 7.76 -1.11 -4.45
N ARG A 85 8.09 -1.60 -3.26
CA ARG A 85 7.09 -2.03 -2.26
C ARG A 85 6.10 -0.91 -1.97
N ARG A 86 6.59 0.31 -1.69
CA ARG A 86 5.72 1.45 -1.37
C ARG A 86 4.73 1.75 -2.50
N ARG A 87 5.19 1.74 -3.76
CA ARG A 87 4.32 1.94 -4.93
C ARG A 87 3.32 0.80 -5.11
N ALA A 88 3.77 -0.44 -4.96
CA ALA A 88 2.93 -1.63 -5.06
C ALA A 88 1.80 -1.60 -4.02
N VAL A 89 2.14 -1.31 -2.75
CA VAL A 89 1.16 -1.20 -1.65
C VAL A 89 0.15 -0.08 -1.91
N LEU A 90 0.57 1.07 -2.44
CA LEU A 90 -0.37 2.15 -2.80
C LEU A 90 -1.37 1.71 -3.89
N LYS A 91 -0.89 1.02 -4.93
CA LYS A 91 -1.76 0.46 -5.97
C LYS A 91 -2.72 -0.58 -5.41
N LEU A 92 -2.23 -1.49 -4.56
CA LEU A 92 -3.07 -2.50 -3.91
C LEU A 92 -4.14 -1.86 -3.03
N LYS A 93 -3.79 -0.86 -2.21
CA LYS A 93 -4.76 -0.11 -1.41
C LYS A 93 -5.84 0.52 -2.28
N LYS A 94 -5.48 1.14 -3.41
CA LYS A 94 -6.44 1.70 -4.37
C LYS A 94 -7.37 0.62 -4.93
N ASN A 95 -6.81 -0.47 -5.45
CA ASN A 95 -7.57 -1.54 -6.10
C ASN A 95 -8.45 -2.35 -5.14
N LEU A 96 -8.01 -2.52 -3.89
CA LEU A 96 -8.73 -3.27 -2.87
C LEU A 96 -9.70 -2.40 -2.06
N ALA A 97 -9.61 -1.07 -2.13
CA ALA A 97 -10.42 -0.17 -1.30
C ALA A 97 -11.94 -0.45 -1.44
N ILE A 98 -12.43 -0.63 -2.67
CA ILE A 98 -13.85 -0.89 -2.93
C ILE A 98 -14.27 -2.23 -2.31
N PHE A 99 -13.48 -3.28 -2.52
CA PHE A 99 -13.76 -4.60 -1.96
C PHE A 99 -13.75 -4.57 -0.44
N VAL A 100 -12.71 -4.00 0.16
CA VAL A 100 -12.54 -3.95 1.62
C VAL A 100 -13.68 -3.16 2.28
N ARG A 101 -14.10 -2.03 1.70
CA ARG A 101 -15.25 -1.25 2.20
C ARG A 101 -16.54 -2.06 2.22
N ARG A 102 -16.78 -2.86 1.18
CA ARG A 102 -17.99 -3.68 1.05
C ARG A 102 -17.95 -4.90 1.97
N GLU A 103 -16.84 -5.65 1.99
CA GLU A 103 -16.75 -6.94 2.69
C GLU A 103 -16.55 -6.77 4.21
N PHE A 104 -15.89 -5.69 4.66
CA PHE A 104 -15.55 -5.50 6.07
C PHE A 104 -16.33 -4.39 6.77
N VAL A 105 -17.32 -3.78 6.09
CA VAL A 105 -18.19 -2.72 6.64
C VAL A 105 -17.38 -1.67 7.42
N LEU A 106 -16.23 -1.27 6.87
CA LEU A 106 -15.39 -0.26 7.50
C LEU A 106 -16.13 1.09 7.41
N LYS A 107 -16.81 1.46 8.49
CA LYS A 107 -17.54 2.74 8.62
C LYS A 107 -16.61 3.95 8.61
N GLU A 108 -15.31 3.75 8.82
CA GLU A 108 -14.34 4.82 8.74
C GLU A 108 -13.91 5.01 7.28
N MET A 109 -14.45 6.06 6.66
CA MET A 109 -13.84 6.67 5.49
C MET A 109 -12.38 6.94 5.85
N ILE A 110 -11.44 6.24 5.18
CA ILE A 110 -10.05 6.68 5.15
C ILE A 110 -10.09 8.06 4.51
N ILE A 111 -10.19 9.11 5.33
CA ILE A 111 -10.11 10.50 4.88
C ILE A 111 -8.75 10.61 4.20
N PRO A 112 -8.69 10.86 2.88
CA PRO A 112 -7.42 10.99 2.22
C PRO A 112 -6.68 12.13 2.93
N LYS A 113 -5.45 11.92 3.42
CA LYS A 113 -4.61 13.01 3.95
C LYS A 113 -4.29 14.10 2.91
N CYS A 114 -4.77 13.95 1.67
CA CYS A 114 -4.57 14.89 0.60
C CYS A 114 -5.44 16.14 0.81
N ILE A 115 -4.78 17.28 0.94
CA ILE A 115 -5.40 18.61 1.08
C ILE A 115 -6.37 18.96 -0.06
N LEU A 116 -6.17 18.38 -1.26
CA LEU A 116 -7.05 18.56 -2.41
C LEU A 116 -8.31 17.72 -2.29
N CYS A 117 -8.19 16.49 -1.79
CA CYS A 117 -9.33 15.59 -1.55
C CYS A 117 -10.25 16.09 -0.42
N ASN A 118 -9.68 16.74 0.59
CA ASN A 118 -10.41 17.26 1.74
C ASN A 118 -11.03 18.64 1.48
N SER A 119 -10.81 19.22 0.31
CA SER A 119 -11.44 20.48 -0.05
C SER A 119 -12.93 20.28 -0.32
N PRO A 120 -13.82 21.15 0.19
CA PRO A 120 -15.25 21.12 -0.17
C PRO A 120 -15.47 21.35 -1.67
N ARG A 121 -14.50 21.94 -2.38
CA ARG A 121 -14.55 22.21 -3.83
C ARG A 121 -13.74 21.21 -4.65
N ARG A 122 -13.61 19.96 -4.18
CA ARG A 122 -12.81 18.91 -4.84
C ARG A 122 -13.15 18.75 -6.32
N ALA A 123 -14.43 18.69 -6.69
CA ALA A 123 -14.83 18.43 -8.08
C ALA A 123 -14.32 19.51 -9.06
N GLU A 124 -14.33 20.78 -8.63
CA GLU A 124 -13.82 21.90 -9.41
C GLU A 124 -12.29 21.84 -9.53
N ILE A 125 -11.61 21.51 -8.44
CA ILE A 125 -10.15 21.32 -8.39
C ILE A 125 -9.73 20.18 -9.32
N ASP A 126 -10.44 19.05 -9.27
CA ASP A 126 -10.19 17.89 -10.13
C ASP A 126 -10.36 18.28 -11.60
N THR A 127 -11.39 19.07 -11.92
CA THR A 127 -11.62 19.59 -13.29
C THR A 127 -10.47 20.52 -13.73
N LEU A 128 -10.03 21.43 -12.87
CA LEU A 128 -8.89 22.33 -13.12
C LEU A 128 -7.60 21.55 -13.38
N ILE A 129 -7.35 20.47 -12.63
CA ILE A 129 -6.19 19.61 -12.80
C ILE A 129 -6.28 18.80 -14.10
N ARG A 130 -7.46 18.26 -14.45
CA ARG A 130 -7.69 17.52 -15.71
C ARG A 130 -7.51 18.43 -16.94
N ALA A 131 -7.90 19.69 -16.84
CA ALA A 131 -7.80 20.66 -17.94
C ALA A 131 -6.35 21.07 -18.29
N LYS A 132 -5.36 20.68 -17.48
CA LYS A 132 -3.95 20.98 -17.73
C LYS A 132 -3.46 20.29 -19.01
N ARG A 133 -2.95 21.06 -19.97
CA ARG A 133 -2.23 20.53 -21.15
C ARG A 133 -0.85 20.01 -20.77
N LYS A 134 -0.26 19.08 -21.53
CA LYS A 134 1.02 18.45 -21.18
C LYS A 134 2.17 19.48 -21.09
N GLU A 135 2.13 20.48 -21.96
CA GLU A 135 3.14 21.52 -22.15
C GLU A 135 3.06 22.63 -21.08
N GLU A 136 1.91 22.77 -20.42
CA GLU A 136 1.73 23.79 -19.39
C GLU A 136 2.52 23.47 -18.11
N THR A 137 3.00 24.51 -17.42
CA THR A 137 3.61 24.34 -16.10
C THR A 137 2.55 24.31 -15.00
N TRP A 138 2.84 23.61 -13.90
CA TRP A 138 1.96 23.55 -12.72
C TRP A 138 1.82 24.90 -11.99
N ARG A 139 2.69 25.88 -12.27
CA ARG A 139 2.69 27.19 -11.59
C ARG A 139 1.35 27.92 -11.72
N ARG A 140 0.72 27.86 -12.89
CA ARG A 140 -0.61 28.47 -13.15
C ARG A 140 -1.69 27.86 -12.25
N ILE A 141 -1.71 26.54 -12.15
CA ILE A 141 -2.69 25.80 -11.33
C ILE A 141 -2.44 26.06 -9.84
N ILE A 142 -1.18 26.05 -9.40
CA ILE A 142 -0.81 26.39 -8.02
C ILE A 142 -1.27 27.81 -7.66
N GLY A 143 -1.09 28.77 -8.56
CA GLY A 143 -1.57 30.14 -8.39
C GLY A 143 -3.08 30.20 -8.17
N LYS A 144 -3.85 29.54 -9.06
CA LYS A 144 -5.31 29.44 -8.95
C LYS A 144 -5.76 28.76 -7.66
N LEU A 145 -5.12 27.66 -7.27
CA LEU A 145 -5.44 26.95 -6.02
C LEU A 145 -5.24 27.85 -4.79
N LYS A 146 -4.19 28.67 -4.78
CA LYS A 146 -3.93 29.62 -3.71
C LYS A 146 -4.96 30.77 -3.70
N SER A 147 -5.26 31.37 -4.85
CA SER A 147 -6.10 32.57 -4.94
C SER A 147 -7.60 32.26 -4.86
N GLU A 148 -8.07 31.24 -5.56
CA GLU A 148 -9.50 30.94 -5.72
C GLU A 148 -10.02 29.94 -4.67
N TYR A 149 -9.13 29.09 -4.13
CA TYR A 149 -9.51 28.01 -3.20
C TYR A 149 -8.82 28.11 -1.84
N GLY A 150 -7.90 29.06 -1.63
CA GLY A 150 -7.14 29.22 -0.39
C GLY A 150 -6.18 28.06 -0.09
N ILE A 151 -5.93 27.16 -1.04
CA ILE A 151 -5.10 25.97 -0.84
C ILE A 151 -3.64 26.31 -1.15
N LYS A 152 -2.79 26.26 -0.12
CA LYS A 152 -1.36 26.51 -0.25
C LYS A 152 -0.62 25.22 -0.65
N ILE A 153 -0.17 25.15 -1.90
CA ILE A 153 0.72 24.10 -2.40
C ILE A 153 2.05 24.72 -2.79
N THR A 154 3.13 24.20 -2.20
CA THR A 154 4.50 24.67 -2.49
C THR A 154 5.15 23.91 -3.63
N THR A 155 4.76 22.65 -3.85
CA THR A 155 5.40 21.79 -4.86
C THR A 155 4.37 21.15 -5.81
N PRO A 156 4.69 21.04 -7.12
CA PRO A 156 3.87 20.31 -8.07
C PRO A 156 3.63 18.83 -7.72
N GLN A 157 4.49 18.24 -6.87
CA GLN A 157 4.41 16.83 -6.48
C GLN A 157 3.09 16.46 -5.80
N VAL A 158 2.49 17.41 -5.07
CA VAL A 158 1.16 17.20 -4.47
C VAL A 158 0.09 17.05 -5.55
N LEU A 159 0.14 17.89 -6.59
CA LEU A 159 -0.82 17.86 -7.71
C LEU A 159 -0.63 16.60 -8.56
N ILE A 160 0.63 16.25 -8.88
CA ILE A 160 0.98 15.04 -9.64
C ILE A 160 0.53 13.79 -8.87
N GLY A 161 0.81 13.74 -7.57
CA GLY A 161 0.38 12.63 -6.70
C GLY A 161 -1.14 12.51 -6.65
N HIS A 162 -1.84 13.64 -6.51
CA HIS A 162 -3.30 13.67 -6.52
C HIS A 162 -3.88 13.17 -7.84
N GLN A 163 -3.36 13.67 -8.96
CA GLN A 163 -3.77 13.23 -10.29
C GLN A 163 -3.55 11.74 -10.51
N LYS A 164 -2.42 11.20 -10.05
CA LYS A 164 -2.07 9.79 -10.29
C LYS A 164 -2.86 8.82 -9.40
N TYR A 165 -3.09 9.17 -8.14
CA TYR A 165 -3.57 8.21 -7.14
C TYR A 165 -5.00 8.46 -6.65
N HIS A 166 -5.49 9.70 -6.71
CA HIS A 166 -6.76 10.10 -6.10
C HIS A 166 -7.84 10.48 -7.11
N MET A 167 -7.44 10.89 -8.31
CA MET A 167 -8.39 11.12 -9.39
C MET A 167 -8.75 9.73 -9.96
N GLU A 168 -9.98 9.30 -9.68
CA GLU A 168 -10.67 8.23 -10.41
C GLU A 168 -11.20 8.83 -11.72
N ASP A 169 -11.33 8.02 -12.77
CA ASP A 169 -12.10 8.42 -13.96
C ASP A 169 -13.60 8.32 -13.65
#